data_AF-A0A167N7C9-F1
#
_entry.id   AF-A0A167N7C9-F1
#
_cell.length_a   1.000
_cell.length_b   1.000
_cell.length_c   1.000
_cell.angle_alpha   90.00
_cell.angle_beta   90.00
_cell.angle_gamma   90.00
#
_symmetry.space_group_name_H-M   'P 1'
#
loop_
_entity.id
_entity.type
_entity.pdbx_description
1 polymer ?
#
loop_
_entity_poly.entity_id
_entity_poly.type
_entity_poly.pdbx_seq_one_letter_code
_entity_poly.pdbx_strand_id
1 'polypeptide(L)'
;MSHEATTIYRFRKQRGVNLGSWFVLERWIAEAPFRQAKAPAQSDYDVACGSQAKQILELHWDTWITPDDWKWMSERGINSVRIPIGFYHLCGLDRTVLQGTNFSAFYDVYSGAWNRIIQAISTAHQYGIGVLLDLHAAPGKQNGDAHSGQTGLIRFYEEHNLTSTLLALKVLVSHVRDIPNVVGVQLLNEPQNHGRLPSWYISTLNSLRSLAATLPLYIHDAWSTYQYADLAGGRNDWVVVDHHLYRCFTSDDTHKSGDEHAGTLRDANQMSWFSDAANKCRGNLVVAEFSAALNPGSMHGDAGEQDRQRRVFARAQLDLYERVCGGWWFWTLKKGQGWDAGWSLKDATTAEIMPSFYGMKPPSHPIQPDAANREQAKAKAIQDHTNYWSRHPGNYEHWRFSDGFQQGWDDAYLFVRFAEGTSISEIGFKGEWTKMRREQHGAQKGFSNNMWEFGE
;
A
#
# COMPACT_ATOMS: atom_id res chain seq x y z
N MET A 1 -9.51 11.42 18.72
CA MET A 1 -9.37 11.88 17.32
C MET A 1 -10.73 11.81 16.64
N SER A 2 -11.01 12.70 15.70
CA SER A 2 -12.29 12.73 14.99
C SER A 2 -12.37 11.61 13.94
N HIS A 3 -13.59 11.19 13.62
CA HIS A 3 -13.89 10.28 12.51
C HIS A 3 -13.35 10.80 11.15
N GLU A 4 -13.20 12.12 11.04
CA GLU A 4 -12.66 12.82 9.87
C GLU A 4 -11.18 12.49 9.60
N ALA A 5 -10.32 12.48 10.62
CA ALA A 5 -8.91 12.17 10.45
C ALA A 5 -8.71 10.73 9.93
N THR A 6 -9.36 9.75 10.55
CA THR A 6 -9.34 8.34 10.10
C THR A 6 -9.77 8.21 8.63
N THR A 7 -10.78 8.99 8.24
CA THR A 7 -11.31 9.02 6.88
C THR A 7 -10.24 9.56 5.92
N ILE A 8 -9.61 10.70 6.23
CA ILE A 8 -8.57 11.28 5.38
C ILE A 8 -7.37 10.35 5.24
N TYR A 9 -6.88 9.75 6.33
CA TYR A 9 -5.77 8.78 6.29
C TYR A 9 -6.02 7.63 5.31
N ARG A 10 -7.23 7.06 5.33
CA ARG A 10 -7.59 5.89 4.50
C ARG A 10 -7.81 6.26 3.03
N PHE A 11 -8.46 7.38 2.76
CA PHE A 11 -8.86 7.77 1.41
C PHE A 11 -7.80 8.58 0.66
N ARG A 12 -6.81 9.15 1.36
CA ARG A 12 -5.80 9.98 0.71
C ARG A 12 -4.91 9.16 -0.22
N LYS A 13 -4.29 9.84 -1.18
CA LYS A 13 -3.27 9.26 -2.04
C LYS A 13 -2.07 8.86 -1.19
N GLN A 14 -1.76 7.58 -1.21
CA GLN A 14 -0.68 7.00 -0.41
C GLN A 14 0.64 7.16 -1.17
N ARG A 15 1.59 7.89 -0.59
CA ARG A 15 2.93 8.13 -1.16
C ARG A 15 3.94 7.67 -0.14
N GLY A 16 4.38 6.44 -0.31
CA GLY A 16 4.94 5.69 0.79
C GLY A 16 6.24 4.98 0.51
N VAL A 17 6.71 4.33 1.55
CA VAL A 17 7.88 3.45 1.53
C VAL A 17 7.64 2.24 2.41
N ASN A 18 8.21 1.11 2.02
CA ASN A 18 8.21 -0.10 2.83
C ASN A 18 9.27 -0.01 3.93
N LEU A 19 8.93 -0.49 5.13
CA LEU A 19 9.88 -0.70 6.22
C LEU A 19 10.36 -2.15 6.20
N GLY A 20 10.94 -2.55 5.06
CA GLY A 20 11.44 -3.90 4.81
C GLY A 20 12.55 -4.27 5.79
N SER A 21 12.62 -5.56 6.13
CA SER A 21 13.51 -6.10 7.16
C SER A 21 13.40 -5.43 8.53
N TRP A 22 12.30 -4.73 8.84
CA TRP A 22 12.07 -4.31 10.22
C TRP A 22 11.59 -5.49 11.06
N PHE A 23 10.38 -5.99 10.81
CA PHE A 23 9.83 -7.12 11.57
C PHE A 23 10.02 -8.45 10.87
N VAL A 24 9.69 -8.55 9.58
CA VAL A 24 9.96 -9.74 8.75
C VAL A 24 11.30 -9.56 8.05
N LEU A 25 12.23 -10.48 8.30
CA LEU A 25 13.63 -10.32 7.95
C LEU A 25 13.95 -10.83 6.54
N GLU A 26 14.77 -10.05 5.83
CA GLU A 26 15.45 -10.48 4.62
C GLU A 26 16.94 -10.21 4.75
N ARG A 27 17.72 -11.28 4.61
CA ARG A 27 19.16 -11.23 4.85
C ARG A 27 19.91 -10.25 3.96
N TRP A 28 19.45 -10.06 2.72
CA TRP A 28 20.08 -9.16 1.75
C TRP A 28 19.86 -7.67 2.08
N ILE A 29 18.84 -7.35 2.89
CA ILE A 29 18.57 -5.99 3.40
C ILE A 29 19.24 -5.80 4.77
N ALA A 30 19.07 -6.76 5.68
CA ALA A 30 19.58 -6.72 7.05
C ALA A 30 20.27 -8.03 7.43
N GLU A 31 21.60 -8.08 7.33
CA GLU A 31 22.35 -9.31 7.62
C GLU A 31 22.55 -9.55 9.13
N ALA A 32 22.59 -8.49 9.94
CA ALA A 32 23.00 -8.59 11.35
C ALA A 32 22.19 -9.61 12.19
N PRO A 33 20.85 -9.71 12.06
CA PRO A 33 20.06 -10.71 12.78
C PRO A 33 20.41 -12.17 12.44
N PHE A 34 20.98 -12.42 11.25
CA PHE A 34 21.27 -13.77 10.76
C PHE A 34 22.59 -14.35 11.27
N ARG A 35 23.41 -13.56 11.97
CA ARG A 35 24.76 -14.00 12.40
C ARG A 35 24.77 -15.23 13.31
N GLN A 36 23.71 -15.43 14.09
CA GLN A 36 23.53 -16.59 14.97
C GLN A 36 22.36 -17.49 14.55
N ALA A 37 21.81 -17.27 13.35
CA ALA A 37 20.73 -18.08 12.82
C ALA A 37 21.22 -19.50 12.51
N LYS A 38 20.32 -20.46 12.64
CA LYS A 38 20.57 -21.83 12.18
C LYS A 38 20.58 -21.86 10.65
N ALA A 39 21.42 -22.72 10.04
CA ALA A 39 21.38 -22.91 8.60
C ALA A 39 19.96 -23.33 8.13
N PRO A 40 19.47 -22.82 6.99
CA PRO A 40 20.19 -22.06 5.96
C PRO A 40 20.38 -20.56 6.25
N ALA A 41 19.89 -20.05 7.38
CA ALA A 41 20.02 -18.65 7.79
C ALA A 41 19.51 -17.68 6.72
N GLN A 42 18.28 -17.90 6.24
CA GLN A 42 17.63 -17.07 5.22
C GLN A 42 16.31 -16.46 5.69
N SER A 43 15.69 -17.00 6.74
CA SER A 43 14.35 -16.61 7.20
C SER A 43 14.25 -16.34 8.71
N ASP A 44 13.15 -15.70 9.15
CA ASP A 44 12.85 -15.47 10.56
C ASP A 44 12.82 -16.78 11.37
N TYR A 45 12.30 -17.86 10.78
CA TYR A 45 12.34 -19.20 11.40
C TYR A 45 13.77 -19.66 11.69
N ASP A 46 14.70 -19.39 10.77
CA ASP A 46 16.11 -19.77 10.93
C ASP A 46 16.79 -18.97 12.05
N VAL A 47 16.44 -17.69 12.17
CA VAL A 47 16.89 -16.81 13.28
C VAL A 47 16.30 -17.31 14.61
N ALA A 48 15.01 -17.66 14.64
CA ALA A 48 14.35 -18.19 15.84
C ALA A 48 14.93 -19.54 16.31
N CYS A 49 15.36 -20.38 15.37
CA CYS A 49 16.09 -21.62 15.62
C CYS A 49 17.55 -21.39 16.12
N GLY A 50 18.06 -20.18 16.00
CA GLY A 50 19.42 -19.80 16.37
C GLY A 50 19.62 -19.60 17.88
N SER A 51 20.87 -19.36 18.27
CA SER A 51 21.16 -18.97 19.66
C SER A 51 20.81 -17.50 19.89
N GLN A 52 20.36 -17.16 21.11
CA GLN A 52 20.04 -15.78 21.51
C GLN A 52 18.97 -15.09 20.63
N ALA A 53 18.11 -15.87 19.98
CA ALA A 53 17.15 -15.37 18.99
C ALA A 53 16.30 -14.21 19.51
N LYS A 54 15.77 -14.33 20.75
CA LYS A 54 14.97 -13.28 21.38
C LYS A 54 15.75 -11.97 21.48
N GLN A 55 16.95 -12.00 22.09
CA GLN A 55 17.76 -10.81 22.30
C GLN A 55 18.15 -10.15 20.97
N ILE A 56 18.48 -10.96 19.96
CA ILE A 56 18.84 -10.49 18.62
C ILE A 56 17.67 -9.78 17.95
N LEU A 57 16.50 -10.42 17.94
CA LEU A 57 15.30 -9.88 17.30
C LEU A 57 14.80 -8.62 18.02
N GLU A 58 14.77 -8.62 19.35
CA GLU A 58 14.35 -7.45 20.12
C GLU A 58 15.30 -6.26 19.90
N LEU A 59 16.62 -6.48 19.94
CA LEU A 59 17.60 -5.43 19.63
C LEU A 59 17.41 -4.89 18.22
N HIS A 60 17.19 -5.77 17.24
CA HIS A 60 16.96 -5.37 15.85
C HIS A 60 15.69 -4.54 15.71
N TRP A 61 14.55 -5.01 16.25
CA TRP A 61 13.29 -4.27 16.20
C TRP A 61 13.39 -2.88 16.86
N ASP A 62 14.18 -2.76 17.93
CA ASP A 62 14.34 -1.51 18.69
C ASP A 62 15.31 -0.51 18.03
N THR A 63 16.15 -0.95 17.09
CA THR A 63 17.23 -0.12 16.53
C THR A 63 17.20 0.00 15.00
N TRP A 64 16.40 -0.84 14.31
CA TRP A 64 16.33 -0.81 12.86
C TRP A 64 15.72 0.48 12.33
N ILE A 65 14.52 0.87 12.79
CA ILE A 65 13.90 2.16 12.43
C ILE A 65 14.02 3.11 13.61
N THR A 66 14.65 4.25 13.38
CA THR A 66 15.01 5.25 14.40
C THR A 66 14.16 6.50 14.29
N PRO A 67 14.15 7.39 15.31
CA PRO A 67 13.50 8.70 15.21
C PRO A 67 13.96 9.53 13.98
N ASP A 68 15.24 9.43 13.61
CA ASP A 68 15.76 10.14 12.43
C ASP A 68 15.21 9.58 11.12
N ASP A 69 14.89 8.28 11.05
CA ASP A 69 14.22 7.69 9.90
C ASP A 69 12.79 8.25 9.74
N TRP A 70 12.03 8.34 10.84
CA TRP A 70 10.68 8.93 10.83
C TRP A 70 10.68 10.39 10.42
N LYS A 71 11.60 11.18 11.00
CA LYS A 71 11.79 12.58 10.63
C LYS A 71 12.18 12.72 9.15
N TRP A 72 13.12 11.91 8.68
CA TRP A 72 13.57 11.92 7.28
C TRP A 72 12.43 11.66 6.29
N MET A 73 11.55 10.70 6.61
CA MET A 73 10.38 10.38 5.78
C MET A 73 9.40 11.55 5.78
N SER A 74 9.05 12.05 6.96
CA SER A 74 8.13 13.16 7.11
C SER A 74 8.63 14.40 6.37
N GLU A 75 9.89 14.83 6.53
CA GLU A 75 10.44 16.02 5.85
C GLU A 75 10.44 15.93 4.32
N ARG A 76 10.31 14.72 3.75
CA ARG A 76 10.27 14.46 2.30
C ARG A 76 8.86 14.28 1.75
N GLY A 77 7.83 14.50 2.55
CA GLY A 77 6.44 14.37 2.10
C GLY A 77 5.98 12.92 1.93
N ILE A 78 6.72 11.95 2.50
CA ILE A 78 6.22 10.58 2.63
C ILE A 78 5.07 10.61 3.63
N ASN A 79 3.90 10.17 3.20
CA ASN A 79 2.68 10.23 3.99
C ASN A 79 2.18 8.84 4.42
N SER A 80 2.82 7.77 3.98
CA SER A 80 2.45 6.42 4.39
C SER A 80 3.65 5.49 4.46
N VAL A 81 3.55 4.46 5.29
CA VAL A 81 4.50 3.34 5.33
C VAL A 81 3.75 2.03 5.21
N ARG A 82 4.38 1.05 4.57
CA ARG A 82 3.94 -0.35 4.58
C ARG A 82 4.87 -1.12 5.51
N ILE A 83 4.29 -1.83 6.47
CA ILE A 83 5.02 -2.56 7.51
C ILE A 83 4.74 -4.07 7.35
N PRO A 84 5.69 -4.82 6.77
CA PRO A 84 5.65 -6.28 6.72
C PRO A 84 5.68 -6.89 8.13
N ILE A 85 4.70 -7.73 8.45
CA ILE A 85 4.64 -8.51 9.70
C ILE A 85 4.31 -9.98 9.40
N GLY A 86 4.89 -10.92 10.16
CA GLY A 86 4.49 -12.32 10.13
C GLY A 86 3.38 -12.65 11.12
N PHE A 87 2.64 -13.72 10.86
CA PHE A 87 1.59 -14.22 11.78
C PHE A 87 2.13 -14.47 13.20
N TYR A 88 3.39 -14.88 13.32
CA TYR A 88 4.05 -15.19 14.58
C TYR A 88 4.27 -13.94 15.46
N HIS A 89 4.29 -12.73 14.90
CA HIS A 89 4.33 -11.50 15.69
C HIS A 89 3.03 -11.23 16.47
N LEU A 90 1.92 -11.84 16.05
CA LEU A 90 0.62 -11.68 16.72
C LEU A 90 0.49 -12.57 17.96
N CYS A 91 1.47 -13.43 18.25
CA CYS A 91 1.40 -14.34 19.38
C CYS A 91 1.37 -13.61 20.74
N GLY A 92 1.89 -12.38 20.80
CA GLY A 92 1.77 -11.51 21.98
C GLY A 92 0.33 -11.04 22.25
N LEU A 93 -0.54 -11.03 21.24
CA LEU A 93 -1.97 -10.79 21.39
C LEU A 93 -2.74 -12.08 21.67
N ASP A 94 -2.48 -13.11 20.86
CA ASP A 94 -3.15 -14.39 20.95
C ASP A 94 -2.17 -15.51 20.61
N ARG A 95 -1.78 -16.28 21.64
CA ARG A 95 -0.82 -17.38 21.50
C ARG A 95 -1.32 -18.49 20.56
N THR A 96 -2.63 -18.61 20.34
CA THR A 96 -3.22 -19.66 19.49
C THR A 96 -2.83 -19.52 18.03
N VAL A 97 -2.41 -18.33 17.57
CA VAL A 97 -1.90 -18.13 16.19
C VAL A 97 -0.67 -18.99 15.86
N LEU A 98 0.07 -19.45 16.87
CA LEU A 98 1.22 -20.34 16.70
C LEU A 98 0.86 -21.82 16.70
N GLN A 99 -0.33 -22.20 17.16
CA GLN A 99 -0.72 -23.59 17.36
C GLN A 99 -0.76 -24.34 16.03
N GLY A 100 -0.16 -25.54 16.00
CA GLY A 100 -0.10 -26.37 14.79
C GLY A 100 0.82 -25.82 13.69
N THR A 101 1.60 -24.79 13.98
CA THR A 101 2.59 -24.23 13.04
C THR A 101 4.01 -24.63 13.43
N ASN A 102 4.95 -24.50 12.50
CA ASN A 102 6.39 -24.65 12.78
C ASN A 102 6.87 -23.67 13.87
N PHE A 103 6.16 -22.56 14.08
CA PHE A 103 6.52 -21.53 15.07
C PHE A 103 5.95 -21.79 16.49
N SER A 104 5.30 -22.93 16.71
CA SER A 104 4.64 -23.28 17.99
C SER A 104 5.56 -23.19 19.22
N ALA A 105 6.86 -23.43 19.06
CA ALA A 105 7.86 -23.36 20.13
C ALA A 105 8.45 -21.94 20.36
N PHE A 106 8.14 -20.95 19.53
CA PHE A 106 8.81 -19.64 19.52
C PHE A 106 7.98 -18.50 20.13
N TYR A 107 7.03 -18.81 21.01
CA TYR A 107 6.26 -17.79 21.73
C TYR A 107 7.17 -16.80 22.48
N ASP A 108 8.16 -17.30 23.22
CA ASP A 108 9.06 -16.44 24.01
C ASP A 108 9.96 -15.54 23.14
N VAL A 109 10.19 -15.94 21.88
CA VAL A 109 10.99 -15.19 20.90
C VAL A 109 10.18 -14.04 20.32
N TYR A 110 8.91 -14.27 19.97
CA TYR A 110 8.09 -13.31 19.21
C TYR A 110 7.04 -12.54 20.02
N SER A 111 6.76 -12.93 21.26
CA SER A 111 5.73 -12.30 22.10
C SER A 111 5.95 -10.79 22.34
N GLY A 112 7.20 -10.32 22.27
CA GLY A 112 7.55 -8.90 22.39
C GLY A 112 7.36 -8.06 21.13
N ALA A 113 7.07 -8.66 19.97
CA ALA A 113 6.99 -7.95 18.69
C ALA A 113 5.76 -7.02 18.61
N TRP A 114 4.59 -7.48 19.07
CA TRP A 114 3.35 -6.72 18.91
C TRP A 114 3.38 -5.33 19.55
N ASN A 115 3.94 -5.22 20.76
CA ASN A 115 4.06 -3.92 21.43
C ASN A 115 4.90 -2.92 20.62
N ARG A 116 5.92 -3.41 19.92
CA ARG A 116 6.78 -2.60 19.04
C ARG A 116 6.07 -2.22 17.74
N ILE A 117 5.24 -3.11 17.19
CA ILE A 117 4.40 -2.80 16.02
C ILE A 117 3.38 -1.70 16.37
N ILE A 118 2.70 -1.79 17.52
CA ILE A 118 1.78 -0.73 17.96
C ILE A 118 2.52 0.58 18.23
N GLN A 119 3.71 0.53 18.84
CA GLN A 119 4.55 1.71 19.03
C GLN A 119 4.97 2.33 17.69
N ALA A 120 5.27 1.52 16.66
CA ALA A 120 5.55 2.00 15.31
C ALA A 120 4.36 2.74 14.71
N ILE A 121 3.14 2.21 14.85
CA ILE A 121 1.92 2.86 14.37
C ILE A 121 1.68 4.19 15.09
N SER A 122 1.87 4.21 16.41
CA SER A 122 1.77 5.44 17.21
C SER A 122 2.82 6.48 16.81
N THR A 123 4.05 6.05 16.55
CA THR A 123 5.13 6.93 16.11
C THR A 123 4.84 7.49 14.72
N ALA A 124 4.43 6.65 13.77
CA ALA A 124 4.01 7.09 12.44
C ALA A 124 2.93 8.18 12.51
N HIS A 125 1.95 8.01 13.40
CA HIS A 125 0.89 9.00 13.63
C HIS A 125 1.44 10.37 14.06
N GLN A 126 2.44 10.40 14.96
CA GLN A 126 3.08 11.66 15.40
C GLN A 126 3.73 12.43 14.26
N TYR A 127 4.13 11.74 13.19
CA TYR A 127 4.72 12.34 11.99
C TYR A 127 3.71 12.57 10.85
N GLY A 128 2.41 12.35 11.11
CA GLY A 128 1.35 12.45 10.10
C GLY A 128 1.35 11.32 9.07
N ILE A 129 1.96 10.18 9.40
CA ILE A 129 2.19 9.04 8.50
C ILE A 129 1.15 7.95 8.76
N GLY A 130 0.50 7.52 7.68
CA GLY A 130 -0.41 6.38 7.67
C GLY A 130 0.33 5.04 7.60
N VAL A 131 -0.26 3.97 8.12
CA VAL A 131 0.35 2.63 8.16
C VAL A 131 -0.53 1.62 7.46
N LEU A 132 0.02 0.97 6.43
CA LEU A 132 -0.49 -0.27 5.87
C LEU A 132 0.22 -1.43 6.57
N LEU A 133 -0.53 -2.25 7.30
CA LEU A 133 0.01 -3.47 7.90
C LEU A 133 -0.12 -4.61 6.90
N ASP A 134 0.97 -5.31 6.61
CA ASP A 134 1.00 -6.37 5.63
C ASP A 134 1.33 -7.71 6.28
N LEU A 135 0.44 -8.71 6.11
CA LEU A 135 0.74 -10.08 6.51
C LEU A 135 1.69 -10.72 5.50
N HIS A 136 2.99 -10.49 5.73
CA HIS A 136 4.06 -10.86 4.83
C HIS A 136 4.46 -12.34 4.94
N ALA A 137 4.22 -12.95 6.11
CA ALA A 137 4.50 -14.36 6.36
C ALA A 137 3.28 -15.06 6.97
N ALA A 138 2.76 -16.06 6.27
CA ALA A 138 1.63 -16.87 6.72
C ALA A 138 2.05 -18.28 7.19
N PRO A 139 1.24 -18.94 8.05
CA PRO A 139 1.37 -20.36 8.33
C PRO A 139 1.54 -21.19 7.05
N GLY A 140 2.53 -22.08 7.05
CA GLY A 140 2.83 -22.94 5.89
C GLY A 140 3.57 -22.27 4.74
N LYS A 141 3.80 -20.95 4.76
CA LYS A 141 4.44 -20.16 3.69
C LYS A 141 3.68 -20.17 2.36
N GLN A 142 3.48 -18.99 1.80
CA GLN A 142 2.62 -18.77 0.64
C GLN A 142 3.34 -18.67 -0.70
N ASN A 143 4.67 -18.55 -0.71
CA ASN A 143 5.47 -18.38 -1.93
C ASN A 143 6.83 -19.10 -1.83
N GLY A 144 7.74 -18.91 -2.78
CA GLY A 144 9.05 -19.58 -2.78
C GLY A 144 10.09 -18.95 -1.84
N ASP A 145 9.93 -17.67 -1.52
CA ASP A 145 11.02 -16.82 -1.05
C ASP A 145 11.10 -16.74 0.47
N ALA A 146 12.32 -16.66 1.01
CA ALA A 146 12.55 -16.78 2.45
C ALA A 146 11.82 -15.72 3.30
N HIS A 147 11.46 -14.58 2.69
CA HIS A 147 10.69 -13.50 3.31
C HIS A 147 9.27 -13.91 3.73
N SER A 148 8.75 -15.07 3.32
CA SER A 148 7.51 -15.64 3.84
C SER A 148 7.68 -16.28 5.23
N GLY A 149 8.75 -15.91 5.96
CA GLY A 149 9.06 -16.30 7.33
C GLY A 149 9.81 -17.63 7.51
N GLN A 150 9.83 -18.52 6.52
CA GLN A 150 10.53 -19.80 6.59
C GLN A 150 11.07 -20.26 5.23
N THR A 151 12.04 -21.19 5.22
CA THR A 151 12.46 -21.89 4.00
C THR A 151 11.69 -23.20 3.79
N GLY A 152 11.72 -23.75 2.58
CA GLY A 152 11.08 -25.03 2.25
C GLY A 152 9.85 -24.92 1.36
N LEU A 153 9.01 -25.97 1.37
CA LEU A 153 7.85 -26.10 0.48
C LEU A 153 6.70 -25.15 0.86
N ILE A 154 5.97 -24.69 -0.16
CA ILE A 154 4.70 -23.96 -0.01
C ILE A 154 3.65 -24.92 0.54
N ARG A 155 3.17 -24.65 1.75
CA ARG A 155 2.11 -25.41 2.43
C ARG A 155 0.93 -24.55 2.85
N PHE A 156 0.93 -23.26 2.52
CA PHE A 156 -0.17 -22.34 2.84
C PHE A 156 -1.56 -22.87 2.41
N TYR A 157 -1.65 -23.58 1.28
CA TYR A 157 -2.90 -24.11 0.74
C TYR A 157 -3.41 -25.39 1.42
N GLU A 158 -2.77 -25.87 2.47
CA GLU A 158 -3.30 -26.92 3.34
C GLU A 158 -4.40 -26.32 4.25
N GLU A 159 -5.48 -27.07 4.49
CA GLU A 159 -6.69 -26.54 5.16
C GLU A 159 -6.40 -25.88 6.51
N HIS A 160 -5.51 -26.50 7.31
CA HIS A 160 -5.13 -25.97 8.61
C HIS A 160 -4.38 -24.64 8.48
N ASN A 161 -3.52 -24.47 7.47
CA ASN A 161 -2.77 -23.22 7.26
C ASN A 161 -3.67 -22.09 6.78
N LEU A 162 -4.63 -22.37 5.90
CA LEU A 162 -5.66 -21.40 5.48
C LEU A 162 -6.48 -20.92 6.69
N THR A 163 -6.87 -21.85 7.57
CA THR A 163 -7.64 -21.56 8.79
C THR A 163 -6.82 -20.77 9.80
N SER A 164 -5.57 -21.17 10.07
CA SER A 164 -4.67 -20.45 10.97
C SER A 164 -4.32 -19.06 10.47
N THR A 165 -4.20 -18.87 9.16
CA THR A 165 -3.98 -17.54 8.56
C THR A 165 -5.21 -16.65 8.75
N LEU A 166 -6.43 -17.19 8.54
CA LEU A 166 -7.65 -16.43 8.83
C LEU A 166 -7.74 -16.05 10.32
N LEU A 167 -7.36 -16.95 11.24
CA LEU A 167 -7.31 -16.64 12.67
C LEU A 167 -6.34 -15.47 12.95
N ALA A 168 -5.12 -15.54 12.42
CA ALA A 168 -4.13 -14.46 12.54
C ALA A 168 -4.68 -13.12 12.01
N LEU A 169 -5.32 -13.12 10.85
CA LEU A 169 -5.93 -11.92 10.28
C LEU A 169 -7.09 -11.37 11.14
N LYS A 170 -7.92 -12.24 11.73
CA LYS A 170 -8.97 -11.81 12.66
C LYS A 170 -8.39 -11.14 13.91
N VAL A 171 -7.33 -11.71 14.47
CA VAL A 171 -6.61 -11.14 15.61
C VAL A 171 -6.06 -9.77 15.23
N LEU A 172 -5.34 -9.67 14.10
CA LEU A 172 -4.78 -8.41 13.61
C LEU A 172 -5.86 -7.34 13.40
N VAL A 173 -6.87 -7.63 12.56
CA VAL A 173 -7.94 -6.67 12.21
C VAL A 173 -8.71 -6.19 13.44
N SER A 174 -9.02 -7.10 14.38
CA SER A 174 -9.76 -6.73 15.60
C SER A 174 -9.02 -5.69 16.47
N HIS A 175 -7.68 -5.68 16.44
CA HIS A 175 -6.88 -4.77 17.22
C HIS A 175 -6.54 -3.45 16.51
N VAL A 176 -6.61 -3.40 15.17
CA VAL A 176 -6.14 -2.24 14.40
C VAL A 176 -7.26 -1.49 13.67
N ARG A 177 -8.46 -2.06 13.55
CA ARG A 177 -9.57 -1.47 12.76
C ARG A 177 -10.00 -0.07 13.19
N ASP A 178 -9.77 0.27 14.46
CA ASP A 178 -10.20 1.53 15.07
C ASP A 178 -9.03 2.53 15.26
N ILE A 179 -7.80 2.15 14.84
CA ILE A 179 -6.63 3.03 14.92
C ILE A 179 -6.66 4.01 13.74
N PRO A 180 -6.67 5.35 13.98
CA PRO A 180 -6.95 6.33 12.94
C PRO A 180 -6.00 6.35 11.75
N ASN A 181 -4.69 6.24 11.99
CA ASN A 181 -3.70 6.26 10.92
C ASN A 181 -3.42 4.88 10.31
N VAL A 182 -4.18 3.83 10.65
CA VAL A 182 -4.10 2.56 9.92
C VAL A 182 -4.91 2.70 8.63
N VAL A 183 -4.19 2.75 7.51
CA VAL A 183 -4.76 2.96 6.17
C VAL A 183 -5.26 1.66 5.54
N GLY A 184 -4.91 0.51 6.13
CA GLY A 184 -5.49 -0.78 5.80
C GLY A 184 -4.68 -1.95 6.35
N VAL A 185 -5.17 -3.15 6.03
CA VAL A 185 -4.49 -4.43 6.29
C VAL A 185 -4.41 -5.21 4.99
N GLN A 186 -3.20 -5.60 4.58
CA GLN A 186 -2.97 -6.52 3.48
C GLN A 186 -3.01 -7.95 3.97
N LEU A 187 -3.87 -8.75 3.34
CA LEU A 187 -4.22 -10.08 3.82
C LEU A 187 -3.09 -11.08 3.67
N LEU A 188 -2.29 -10.94 2.61
CA LEU A 188 -1.21 -11.86 2.28
C LEU A 188 -0.29 -11.25 1.22
N ASN A 189 1.01 -11.23 1.50
CA ASN A 189 2.04 -10.81 0.54
C ASN A 189 2.37 -11.91 -0.48
N GLU A 190 2.44 -11.54 -1.76
CA GLU A 190 2.99 -12.35 -2.86
C GLU A 190 2.64 -13.85 -2.88
N PRO A 191 1.39 -14.29 -2.64
CA PRO A 191 1.10 -15.71 -2.67
C PRO A 191 1.29 -16.30 -4.08
N GLN A 192 1.69 -17.57 -4.15
CA GLN A 192 1.63 -18.34 -5.38
C GLN A 192 0.19 -18.32 -5.92
N ASN A 193 -0.02 -18.12 -7.22
CA ASN A 193 -1.38 -18.09 -7.78
C ASN A 193 -1.99 -19.51 -7.89
N HIS A 194 -2.42 -20.07 -6.76
CA HIS A 194 -3.01 -21.40 -6.64
C HIS A 194 -4.54 -21.35 -6.79
N GLY A 195 -5.15 -22.43 -7.30
CA GLY A 195 -6.60 -22.48 -7.55
C GLY A 195 -7.50 -22.31 -6.31
N ARG A 196 -6.94 -22.46 -5.09
CA ARG A 196 -7.65 -22.22 -3.82
C ARG A 196 -7.57 -20.76 -3.33
N LEU A 197 -6.70 -19.94 -3.91
CA LEU A 197 -6.48 -18.56 -3.45
C LEU A 197 -7.72 -17.67 -3.64
N PRO A 198 -8.43 -17.67 -4.80
CA PRO A 198 -9.61 -16.83 -4.96
C PRO A 198 -10.72 -17.12 -3.95
N SER A 199 -11.02 -18.41 -3.71
CA SER A 199 -12.05 -18.79 -2.75
C SER A 199 -11.64 -18.47 -1.31
N TRP A 200 -10.35 -18.61 -0.97
CA TRP A 200 -9.83 -18.20 0.33
C TRP A 200 -9.87 -16.68 0.53
N TYR A 201 -9.53 -15.87 -0.48
CA TYR A 201 -9.69 -14.42 -0.40
C TYR A 201 -11.15 -14.03 -0.19
N ILE A 202 -12.08 -14.61 -0.96
CA ILE A 202 -13.51 -14.30 -0.80
C ILE A 202 -14.01 -14.64 0.61
N SER A 203 -13.70 -15.83 1.13
CA SER A 203 -14.15 -16.25 2.46
C SER A 203 -13.50 -15.42 3.57
N THR A 204 -12.21 -15.12 3.44
CA THR A 204 -11.45 -14.30 4.39
C THR A 204 -11.97 -12.87 4.42
N LEU A 205 -12.14 -12.23 3.25
CA LEU A 205 -12.71 -10.89 3.14
C LEU A 205 -14.10 -10.84 3.79
N ASN A 206 -14.99 -11.79 3.45
CA ASN A 206 -16.32 -11.85 4.06
C ASN A 206 -16.26 -11.97 5.59
N SER A 207 -15.35 -12.79 6.10
CA SER A 207 -15.18 -12.97 7.54
C SER A 207 -14.55 -11.77 8.25
N LEU A 208 -13.70 -10.98 7.58
CA LEU A 208 -13.10 -9.78 8.16
C LEU A 208 -14.02 -8.57 8.07
N ARG A 209 -14.91 -8.51 7.06
CA ARG A 209 -15.90 -7.43 6.94
C ARG A 209 -16.90 -7.38 8.08
N SER A 210 -17.28 -8.53 8.62
CA SER A 210 -18.13 -8.56 9.82
C SER A 210 -17.43 -8.00 11.06
N LEU A 211 -16.09 -7.96 11.07
CA LEU A 211 -15.29 -7.38 12.15
C LEU A 211 -14.92 -5.92 11.90
N ALA A 212 -14.69 -5.53 10.65
CA ALA A 212 -14.23 -4.19 10.28
C ALA A 212 -14.88 -3.75 8.96
N ALA A 213 -16.07 -3.15 9.07
CA ALA A 213 -16.87 -2.75 7.91
C ALA A 213 -16.21 -1.67 7.05
N THR A 214 -15.45 -0.75 7.66
CA THR A 214 -14.90 0.45 7.01
C THR A 214 -13.38 0.45 6.85
N LEU A 215 -12.69 -0.59 7.34
CA LEU A 215 -11.23 -0.72 7.21
C LEU A 215 -10.90 -1.19 5.78
N PRO A 216 -10.04 -0.50 5.01
CA PRO A 216 -9.59 -1.00 3.72
C PRO A 216 -8.83 -2.33 3.89
N LEU A 217 -9.21 -3.35 3.12
CA LEU A 217 -8.49 -4.63 3.09
C LEU A 217 -7.80 -4.77 1.74
N TYR A 218 -6.51 -5.08 1.76
CA TYR A 218 -5.67 -5.19 0.57
C TYR A 218 -5.45 -6.66 0.23
N ILE A 219 -5.51 -7.01 -1.05
CA ILE A 219 -5.13 -8.32 -1.57
C ILE A 219 -3.99 -8.13 -2.56
N HIS A 220 -2.93 -8.93 -2.42
CA HIS A 220 -1.91 -9.00 -3.45
C HIS A 220 -2.48 -9.68 -4.71
N ASP A 221 -2.02 -9.26 -5.88
CA ASP A 221 -2.55 -9.74 -7.16
C ASP A 221 -2.04 -11.12 -7.60
N ALA A 222 -1.21 -11.76 -6.80
CA ALA A 222 -0.55 -13.04 -7.07
C ALA A 222 0.05 -13.10 -8.49
N TRP A 223 0.62 -11.99 -8.98
CA TRP A 223 1.19 -11.86 -10.32
C TRP A 223 0.15 -12.01 -11.46
N SER A 224 -1.13 -11.77 -11.16
CA SER A 224 -2.28 -11.88 -12.05
C SER A 224 -3.25 -10.70 -11.86
N THR A 225 -2.76 -9.49 -12.09
CA THR A 225 -3.44 -8.21 -11.79
C THR A 225 -4.90 -8.17 -12.25
N TYR A 226 -5.19 -8.59 -13.48
CA TYR A 226 -6.55 -8.59 -14.00
C TYR A 226 -7.51 -9.49 -13.23
N GLN A 227 -7.06 -10.69 -12.83
CA GLN A 227 -7.90 -11.65 -12.12
C GLN A 227 -8.35 -11.09 -10.78
N TYR A 228 -7.43 -10.48 -10.03
CA TYR A 228 -7.73 -9.95 -8.69
C TYR A 228 -8.34 -8.55 -8.74
N ALA A 229 -8.09 -7.77 -9.79
CA ALA A 229 -8.86 -6.56 -10.09
C ALA A 229 -10.32 -6.88 -10.37
N ASP A 230 -10.61 -7.95 -11.11
CA ASP A 230 -11.98 -8.42 -11.34
C ASP A 230 -12.64 -8.91 -10.05
N LEU A 231 -11.91 -9.68 -9.23
CA LEU A 231 -12.39 -10.12 -7.90
C LEU A 231 -12.73 -8.94 -7.00
N ALA A 232 -11.83 -7.94 -6.87
CA ALA A 232 -12.08 -6.74 -6.07
C ALA A 232 -13.21 -5.88 -6.67
N GLY A 233 -13.26 -5.76 -8.00
CA GLY A 233 -14.28 -5.05 -8.75
C GLY A 233 -15.68 -5.64 -8.63
N GLY A 234 -15.80 -6.96 -8.47
CA GLY A 234 -17.06 -7.67 -8.24
C GLY A 234 -17.62 -7.51 -6.82
N ARG A 235 -16.87 -6.89 -5.91
CA ARG A 235 -17.24 -6.72 -4.50
C ARG A 235 -17.81 -5.34 -4.20
N ASN A 236 -18.80 -5.30 -3.31
CA ASN A 236 -19.42 -4.06 -2.83
C ASN A 236 -18.69 -3.44 -1.63
N ASP A 237 -17.76 -4.15 -1.01
CA ASP A 237 -16.93 -3.64 0.08
C ASP A 237 -15.58 -3.12 -0.43
N TRP A 238 -14.89 -2.33 0.39
CA TRP A 238 -13.66 -1.64 -0.02
C TRP A 238 -12.43 -2.57 0.01
N VAL A 239 -12.19 -3.22 -1.12
CA VAL A 239 -11.01 -4.08 -1.36
C VAL A 239 -10.04 -3.37 -2.29
N VAL A 240 -8.78 -3.31 -1.88
CA VAL A 240 -7.69 -2.71 -2.67
C VAL A 240 -6.81 -3.82 -3.24
N VAL A 241 -6.49 -3.73 -4.52
CA VAL A 241 -5.53 -4.61 -5.18
C VAL A 241 -4.15 -4.01 -5.06
N ASP A 242 -3.24 -4.82 -4.55
CA ASP A 242 -1.83 -4.52 -4.50
C ASP A 242 -1.09 -5.24 -5.63
N HIS A 243 -0.38 -4.45 -6.44
CA HIS A 243 0.49 -4.90 -7.52
C HIS A 243 1.95 -4.61 -7.20
N HIS A 244 2.83 -5.58 -7.40
CA HIS A 244 4.27 -5.38 -7.31
C HIS A 244 4.86 -5.22 -8.71
N LEU A 245 5.63 -4.15 -8.94
CA LEU A 245 6.22 -3.85 -10.24
C LEU A 245 7.74 -3.74 -10.15
N TYR A 246 8.42 -4.77 -10.67
CA TYR A 246 9.88 -4.84 -10.77
C TYR A 246 10.31 -5.03 -12.23
N ARG A 247 11.48 -4.49 -12.58
CA ARG A 247 12.12 -4.61 -13.91
C ARG A 247 13.54 -5.18 -13.81
N CYS A 248 13.71 -6.19 -12.96
CA CYS A 248 15.04 -6.76 -12.70
C CYS A 248 15.08 -8.30 -12.59
N PHE A 249 13.95 -9.00 -12.73
CA PHE A 249 13.86 -10.42 -12.39
C PHE A 249 13.52 -11.34 -13.57
N THR A 250 13.22 -10.78 -14.74
CA THR A 250 12.92 -11.58 -15.95
C THR A 250 14.08 -11.57 -16.94
N SER A 251 14.11 -12.55 -17.85
CA SER A 251 15.07 -12.56 -18.97
C SER A 251 14.94 -11.30 -19.83
N ASP A 252 13.72 -10.84 -20.05
CA ASP A 252 13.43 -9.68 -20.89
C ASP A 252 13.98 -8.38 -20.29
N ASP A 253 14.04 -8.28 -18.96
CA ASP A 253 14.62 -7.12 -18.28
C ASP A 253 16.11 -6.98 -18.61
N THR A 254 16.84 -8.09 -18.76
CA THR A 254 18.30 -8.07 -19.02
C THR A 254 18.70 -7.38 -20.34
N HIS A 255 17.74 -7.16 -21.24
CA HIS A 255 17.96 -6.60 -22.57
C HIS A 255 17.33 -5.22 -22.77
N LYS A 256 16.81 -4.59 -21.71
CA LYS A 256 16.19 -3.26 -21.77
C LYS A 256 16.92 -2.27 -20.88
N SER A 257 17.31 -1.14 -21.45
CA SER A 257 17.83 0.02 -20.74
C SER A 257 16.76 0.69 -19.86
N GLY A 258 17.20 1.57 -18.95
CA GLY A 258 16.28 2.39 -18.17
C GLY A 258 15.34 3.26 -19.02
N ASP A 259 15.82 3.77 -20.16
CA ASP A 259 15.00 4.57 -21.08
C ASP A 259 13.94 3.75 -21.80
N GLU A 260 14.26 2.50 -22.19
CA GLU A 260 13.29 1.60 -22.82
C GLU A 260 12.19 1.19 -21.83
N HIS A 261 12.57 0.85 -20.59
CA HIS A 261 11.60 0.61 -19.53
C HIS A 261 10.73 1.85 -19.28
N ALA A 262 11.33 3.04 -19.21
CA ALA A 262 10.59 4.29 -19.06
C ALA A 262 9.67 4.57 -20.25
N GLY A 263 10.11 4.25 -21.47
CA GLY A 263 9.32 4.37 -22.70
C GLY A 263 8.06 3.52 -22.64
N THR A 264 8.17 2.24 -22.26
CA THR A 264 7.02 1.36 -22.05
C THR A 264 6.05 1.92 -21.01
N LEU A 265 6.54 2.44 -19.87
CA LEU A 265 5.68 2.98 -18.81
C LEU A 265 4.96 4.29 -19.21
N ARG A 266 5.54 5.07 -20.11
CA ARG A 266 4.97 6.33 -20.62
C ARG A 266 3.97 6.11 -21.75
N ASP A 267 4.10 5.01 -22.49
CA ASP A 267 3.21 4.66 -23.58
C ASP A 267 1.86 4.17 -23.05
N ALA A 268 0.82 4.98 -23.25
CA ALA A 268 -0.55 4.69 -22.81
C ALA A 268 -1.14 3.42 -23.44
N ASN A 269 -0.73 3.06 -24.67
CA ASN A 269 -1.20 1.84 -25.32
C ASN A 269 -0.54 0.61 -24.68
N GLN A 270 0.76 0.67 -24.37
CA GLN A 270 1.47 -0.42 -23.69
C GLN A 270 1.05 -0.57 -22.22
N MET A 271 0.66 0.52 -21.56
CA MET A 271 0.13 0.51 -20.18
C MET A 271 -1.41 0.58 -20.10
N SER A 272 -2.08 0.30 -21.22
CA SER A 272 -3.55 0.23 -21.27
C SER A 272 -4.06 -0.84 -20.30
N TRP A 273 -3.38 -1.99 -20.25
CA TRP A 273 -3.76 -3.09 -19.37
C TRP A 273 -3.78 -2.72 -17.88
N PHE A 274 -2.84 -1.89 -17.46
CA PHE A 274 -2.71 -1.44 -16.08
C PHE A 274 -3.83 -0.46 -15.72
N SER A 275 -4.17 0.43 -16.66
CA SER A 275 -5.29 1.36 -16.53
C SER A 275 -6.63 0.61 -16.52
N ASP A 276 -6.77 -0.42 -17.35
CA ASP A 276 -7.96 -1.28 -17.39
C ASP A 276 -8.13 -2.08 -16.09
N ALA A 277 -7.04 -2.60 -15.54
CA ALA A 277 -7.07 -3.27 -14.24
C ALA A 277 -7.50 -2.30 -13.13
N ALA A 278 -6.95 -1.07 -13.10
CA ALA A 278 -7.39 -0.04 -12.17
C ALA A 278 -8.88 0.28 -12.32
N ASN A 279 -9.37 0.42 -13.56
CA ASN A 279 -10.79 0.66 -13.83
C ASN A 279 -11.68 -0.51 -13.35
N LYS A 280 -11.25 -1.75 -13.59
CA LYS A 280 -11.96 -2.96 -13.13
C LYS A 280 -12.16 -2.98 -11.61
N CYS A 281 -11.14 -2.60 -10.84
CA CYS A 281 -11.25 -2.49 -9.38
C CYS A 281 -11.72 -1.10 -8.91
N ARG A 282 -12.33 -0.28 -9.78
CA ARG A 282 -12.89 1.05 -9.46
C ARG A 282 -11.87 2.05 -8.89
N GLY A 283 -10.64 1.97 -9.37
CA GLY A 283 -9.52 2.79 -8.92
C GLY A 283 -8.88 2.31 -7.61
N ASN A 284 -9.29 1.15 -7.08
CA ASN A 284 -8.69 0.53 -5.89
C ASN A 284 -7.46 -0.30 -6.28
N LEU A 285 -6.52 0.30 -7.00
CA LEU A 285 -5.24 -0.31 -7.36
C LEU A 285 -4.11 0.52 -6.76
N VAL A 286 -3.14 -0.16 -6.14
CA VAL A 286 -1.90 0.44 -5.65
C VAL A 286 -0.70 -0.32 -6.18
N VAL A 287 0.47 0.32 -6.14
CA VAL A 287 1.76 -0.36 -6.34
C VAL A 287 2.49 -0.41 -5.00
N ALA A 288 2.25 -1.42 -4.16
CA ALA A 288 2.83 -1.44 -2.82
C ALA A 288 4.28 -1.92 -2.77
N GLU A 289 4.82 -2.42 -3.89
CA GLU A 289 6.25 -2.57 -4.06
C GLU A 289 6.71 -2.22 -5.47
N PHE A 290 7.72 -1.34 -5.54
CA PHE A 290 8.53 -1.04 -6.71
C PHE A 290 9.88 -0.52 -6.25
N SER A 291 10.89 -0.50 -7.11
CA SER A 291 12.20 0.04 -6.77
C SER A 291 12.81 0.83 -7.93
N ALA A 292 13.98 1.44 -7.71
CA ALA A 292 14.76 2.05 -8.77
C ALA A 292 15.76 1.05 -9.39
N ALA A 293 15.73 -0.20 -8.96
CA ALA A 293 16.61 -1.23 -9.45
C ALA A 293 16.24 -1.62 -10.89
N LEU A 294 17.29 -1.75 -11.70
CA LEU A 294 17.26 -2.35 -13.03
C LEU A 294 18.10 -3.62 -12.99
N ASN A 295 17.85 -4.56 -13.90
CA ASN A 295 18.67 -5.76 -13.98
C ASN A 295 20.15 -5.36 -14.23
N PRO A 296 21.15 -6.02 -13.61
CA PRO A 296 22.56 -5.72 -13.88
C PRO A 296 22.93 -5.81 -15.38
N GLY A 297 22.27 -6.68 -16.14
CA GLY A 297 22.42 -6.79 -17.59
C GLY A 297 21.96 -5.55 -18.37
N SER A 298 20.97 -4.82 -17.84
CA SER A 298 20.47 -3.54 -18.39
C SER A 298 21.45 -2.38 -18.22
N MET A 299 22.37 -2.50 -17.25
CA MET A 299 23.17 -1.40 -16.76
C MET A 299 24.49 -1.33 -17.52
N HIS A 300 24.52 -0.51 -18.56
CA HIS A 300 25.71 -0.22 -19.35
C HIS A 300 26.20 1.22 -19.12
N GLY A 301 27.48 1.46 -19.40
CA GLY A 301 28.11 2.76 -19.20
C GLY A 301 28.68 2.94 -17.78
N ASP A 302 29.18 4.15 -17.53
CA ASP A 302 29.73 4.52 -16.22
C ASP A 302 28.63 4.70 -15.15
N ALA A 303 29.04 4.93 -13.90
CA ALA A 303 28.11 5.07 -12.78
C ALA A 303 27.12 6.23 -12.96
N GLY A 304 27.54 7.33 -13.61
CA GLY A 304 26.66 8.48 -13.86
C GLY A 304 25.57 8.17 -14.87
N GLU A 305 25.92 7.45 -15.94
CA GLU A 305 24.95 6.98 -16.94
C GLU A 305 23.97 5.97 -16.32
N GLN A 306 24.48 5.06 -15.49
CA GLN A 306 23.64 4.12 -14.75
C GLN A 306 22.61 4.83 -13.85
N ASP A 307 23.04 5.85 -13.11
CA ASP A 307 22.14 6.63 -12.26
C ASP A 307 21.15 7.47 -13.09
N ARG A 308 21.56 7.98 -14.27
CA ARG A 308 20.64 8.63 -15.21
C ARG A 308 19.55 7.66 -15.68
N GLN A 309 19.89 6.44 -16.06
CA GLN A 309 18.93 5.42 -16.48
C GLN A 309 17.93 5.08 -15.38
N ARG A 310 18.42 4.87 -14.15
CA ARG A 310 17.55 4.66 -12.97
C ARG A 310 16.62 5.84 -12.75
N ARG A 311 17.12 7.07 -12.86
CA ARG A 311 16.33 8.31 -12.67
C ARG A 311 15.19 8.43 -13.68
N VAL A 312 15.48 8.18 -14.97
CA VAL A 312 14.47 8.24 -16.03
C VAL A 312 13.40 7.16 -15.83
N PHE A 313 13.82 5.94 -15.47
CA PHE A 313 12.93 4.83 -15.14
C PHE A 313 12.05 5.12 -13.92
N ALA A 314 12.65 5.49 -12.79
CA ALA A 314 11.97 5.83 -11.55
C ALA A 314 10.95 6.97 -11.74
N ARG A 315 11.30 7.99 -12.53
CA ARG A 315 10.36 9.07 -12.85
C ARG A 315 9.14 8.56 -13.61
N ALA A 316 9.34 7.71 -14.62
CA ALA A 316 8.24 7.14 -15.39
C ALA A 316 7.32 6.24 -14.54
N GLN A 317 7.87 5.50 -13.59
CA GLN A 317 7.10 4.74 -12.60
C GLN A 317 6.20 5.66 -11.77
N LEU A 318 6.77 6.69 -11.15
CA LEU A 318 6.00 7.64 -10.33
C LEU A 318 4.92 8.37 -11.14
N ASP A 319 5.22 8.82 -12.36
CA ASP A 319 4.24 9.48 -13.24
C ASP A 319 3.06 8.56 -13.61
N LEU A 320 3.31 7.26 -13.81
CA LEU A 320 2.26 6.27 -14.03
C LEU A 320 1.42 6.06 -12.77
N TYR A 321 2.05 5.84 -11.62
CA TYR A 321 1.35 5.52 -10.37
C TYR A 321 0.54 6.71 -9.85
N GLU A 322 1.08 7.93 -9.95
CA GLU A 322 0.35 9.16 -9.61
C GLU A 322 -0.90 9.35 -10.47
N ARG A 323 -0.87 8.90 -11.73
CA ARG A 323 -2.00 8.99 -12.66
C ARG A 323 -3.05 7.90 -12.42
N VAL A 324 -2.63 6.66 -12.21
CA VAL A 324 -3.52 5.48 -12.28
C VAL A 324 -3.91 4.94 -10.90
N CYS A 325 -3.02 5.02 -9.91
CA CYS A 325 -3.17 4.31 -8.65
C CYS A 325 -3.72 5.19 -7.52
N GLY A 326 -4.32 4.55 -6.51
CA GLY A 326 -4.65 5.16 -5.22
C GLY A 326 -3.41 5.44 -4.37
N GLY A 327 -2.27 4.84 -4.71
CA GLY A 327 -1.00 5.10 -4.04
C GLY A 327 0.11 4.11 -4.45
N TRP A 328 1.27 4.30 -3.86
CA TRP A 328 2.47 3.51 -4.11
C TRP A 328 3.41 3.47 -2.89
N TRP A 329 4.21 2.41 -2.77
CA TRP A 329 5.24 2.28 -1.74
C TRP A 329 6.56 1.77 -2.34
N PHE A 330 7.63 2.56 -2.18
CA PHE A 330 8.96 2.14 -2.63
C PHE A 330 9.49 1.00 -1.75
N TRP A 331 10.06 -0.02 -2.35
CA TRP A 331 10.76 -1.11 -1.68
C TRP A 331 12.28 -0.90 -1.79
N THR A 332 12.98 -0.49 -0.73
CA THR A 332 12.59 -0.26 0.68
C THR A 332 13.23 1.04 1.22
N LEU A 333 12.93 1.46 2.46
CA LEU A 333 13.48 2.70 3.03
C LEU A 333 15.00 2.70 3.07
N LYS A 334 15.61 1.62 3.57
CA LYS A 334 17.06 1.51 3.75
C LYS A 334 17.53 0.06 3.81
N LYS A 335 18.84 -0.12 3.61
CA LYS A 335 19.58 -1.36 3.86
C LYS A 335 20.58 -1.18 5.00
N GLY A 336 21.00 -2.29 5.59
CA GLY A 336 21.84 -2.30 6.79
C GLY A 336 23.32 -2.11 6.49
N GLN A 337 23.76 -2.47 5.28
CA GLN A 337 25.14 -2.37 4.83
C GLN A 337 25.18 -2.14 3.31
N GLY A 338 26.22 -1.44 2.86
CA GLY A 338 26.48 -1.18 1.44
C GLY A 338 25.61 -0.07 0.85
N TRP A 339 26.14 0.58 -0.18
CA TRP A 339 25.39 1.53 -1.01
C TRP A 339 24.50 0.78 -1.99
N ASP A 340 23.22 1.15 -2.09
CA ASP A 340 22.28 0.54 -3.02
C ASP A 340 21.19 1.53 -3.46
N ALA A 341 21.52 2.38 -4.43
CA ALA A 341 20.57 3.34 -4.98
C ALA A 341 19.45 2.70 -5.84
N GLY A 342 19.44 1.38 -6.00
CA GLY A 342 18.33 0.64 -6.61
C GLY A 342 17.24 0.28 -5.61
N TRP A 343 17.63 -0.15 -4.40
CA TRP A 343 16.73 -0.73 -3.39
C TRP A 343 16.64 0.05 -2.07
N SER A 344 17.56 0.98 -1.79
CA SER A 344 17.53 1.86 -0.63
C SER A 344 17.00 3.24 -1.04
N LEU A 345 15.81 3.61 -0.58
CA LEU A 345 15.22 4.91 -0.90
C LEU A 345 16.12 6.06 -0.44
N LYS A 346 16.78 5.90 0.72
CA LYS A 346 17.76 6.89 1.21
C LYS A 346 18.93 7.08 0.24
N ASP A 347 19.47 6.00 -0.29
CA ASP A 347 20.59 6.06 -1.25
C ASP A 347 20.11 6.60 -2.60
N ALA A 348 18.96 6.12 -3.08
CA ALA A 348 18.36 6.60 -4.32
C ALA A 348 18.03 8.10 -4.28
N THR A 349 17.61 8.61 -3.12
CA THR A 349 17.40 10.05 -2.91
C THR A 349 18.72 10.80 -2.88
N THR A 350 19.75 10.24 -2.23
CA THR A 350 21.10 10.84 -2.16
C THR A 350 21.76 10.89 -3.53
N ALA A 351 21.49 9.91 -4.39
CA ALA A 351 21.93 9.84 -5.79
C ALA A 351 21.09 10.70 -6.76
N GLU A 352 20.08 11.41 -6.24
CA GLU A 352 19.11 12.19 -7.02
C GLU A 352 18.35 11.34 -8.07
N ILE A 353 18.26 10.02 -7.87
CA ILE A 353 17.46 9.11 -8.71
C ILE A 353 15.98 9.26 -8.36
N MET A 354 15.69 9.30 -7.06
CA MET A 354 14.36 9.52 -6.52
C MET A 354 14.20 11.00 -6.12
N PRO A 355 12.98 11.57 -6.21
CA PRO A 355 12.73 12.95 -5.82
C PRO A 355 13.09 13.24 -4.35
N SER A 356 13.56 14.46 -4.08
CA SER A 356 13.83 14.91 -2.71
C SER A 356 12.57 15.24 -1.90
N PHE A 357 11.41 15.33 -2.55
CA PHE A 357 10.11 15.57 -1.92
C PHE A 357 8.98 14.93 -2.74
N TYR A 358 7.98 14.36 -2.07
CA TYR A 358 6.83 13.69 -2.66
C TYR A 358 5.53 14.44 -2.37
N GLY A 359 4.65 14.50 -3.38
CA GLY A 359 3.42 15.29 -3.32
C GLY A 359 3.69 16.80 -3.35
N MET A 360 2.71 17.58 -2.88
CA MET A 360 2.78 19.03 -2.89
C MET A 360 3.16 19.57 -1.51
N LYS A 361 4.02 20.58 -1.47
CA LYS A 361 4.34 21.30 -0.23
C LYS A 361 3.15 22.20 0.14
N PRO A 362 2.78 22.28 1.43
CA PRO A 362 1.80 23.26 1.88
C PRO A 362 2.32 24.67 1.61
N PRO A 363 1.45 25.61 1.19
CA PRO A 363 1.82 27.01 1.02
C PRO A 363 2.18 27.66 2.36
N SER A 364 2.91 28.78 2.31
CA SER A 364 3.28 29.57 3.51
C SER A 364 2.08 30.23 4.19
N HIS A 365 0.94 30.32 3.50
CA HIS A 365 -0.29 30.90 4.01
C HIS A 365 -1.40 29.85 4.03
N PRO A 366 -2.32 29.89 5.01
CA PRO A 366 -3.44 28.94 5.05
C PRO A 366 -4.27 29.00 3.77
N ILE A 367 -4.58 27.83 3.22
CA ILE A 367 -5.47 27.72 2.06
C ILE A 367 -6.88 28.09 2.53
N GLN A 368 -7.43 29.16 1.97
CA GLN A 368 -8.78 29.64 2.29
C GLN A 368 -9.78 29.09 1.26
N PRO A 369 -11.04 28.86 1.66
CA PRO A 369 -12.07 28.46 0.72
C PRO A 369 -12.44 29.66 -0.16
N ASP A 370 -12.35 29.50 -1.48
CA ASP A 370 -12.75 30.53 -2.45
C ASP A 370 -14.15 30.24 -2.97
N ALA A 371 -15.16 30.76 -2.26
CA ALA A 371 -16.55 30.56 -2.62
C ALA A 371 -16.89 31.17 -3.99
N ALA A 372 -16.31 32.31 -4.34
CA ALA A 372 -16.60 32.97 -5.61
C ALA A 372 -16.09 32.15 -6.79
N ASN A 373 -14.86 31.67 -6.71
CA ASN A 373 -14.29 30.79 -7.73
C ASN A 373 -15.03 29.45 -7.80
N ARG A 374 -15.42 28.87 -6.66
CA ARG A 374 -16.25 27.66 -6.63
C ARG A 374 -17.57 27.87 -7.38
N GLU A 375 -18.31 28.93 -7.09
CA GLU A 375 -19.59 29.19 -7.74
C GLU A 375 -19.42 29.46 -9.25
N GLN A 376 -18.37 30.16 -9.66
CA GLN A 376 -18.04 30.37 -11.07
C GLN A 376 -17.72 29.04 -11.79
N ALA A 377 -16.86 28.22 -11.20
CA ALA A 377 -16.48 26.92 -11.75
C ALA A 377 -17.69 25.96 -11.82
N LYS A 378 -18.52 25.95 -10.77
CA LYS A 378 -19.76 25.16 -10.70
C LYS A 378 -20.75 25.58 -11.78
N ALA A 379 -21.00 26.89 -11.93
CA ALA A 379 -21.92 27.41 -12.95
C ALA A 379 -21.48 27.00 -14.36
N LYS A 380 -20.18 27.09 -14.65
CA LYS A 380 -19.62 26.63 -15.92
C LYS A 380 -19.80 25.12 -16.11
N ALA A 381 -19.45 24.32 -15.10
CA ALA A 381 -19.55 22.86 -15.18
C ALA A 381 -21.00 22.39 -15.39
N ILE A 382 -21.97 22.98 -14.67
CA ILE A 382 -23.40 22.67 -14.84
C ILE A 382 -23.86 23.06 -16.24
N GLN A 383 -23.45 24.23 -16.75
CA GLN A 383 -23.80 24.65 -18.10
C GLN A 383 -23.28 23.66 -19.14
N ASP A 384 -22.02 23.25 -19.04
CA ASP A 384 -21.41 22.28 -19.95
C ASP A 384 -22.11 20.90 -19.86
N HIS A 385 -22.41 20.43 -18.64
CA HIS A 385 -23.17 19.19 -18.38
C HIS A 385 -24.57 19.22 -19.00
N THR A 386 -25.37 20.24 -18.66
CA THR A 386 -26.74 20.37 -19.18
C THR A 386 -26.76 20.55 -20.70
N ASN A 387 -25.82 21.30 -21.28
CA ASN A 387 -25.73 21.45 -22.74
C ASN A 387 -25.40 20.15 -23.47
N TYR A 388 -24.62 19.26 -22.84
CA TYR A 388 -24.33 17.95 -23.39
C TYR A 388 -25.56 17.03 -23.30
N TRP A 389 -26.17 16.94 -22.12
CA TRP A 389 -27.30 16.05 -21.89
C TRP A 389 -28.61 16.52 -22.52
N SER A 390 -28.79 17.82 -22.79
CA SER A 390 -29.95 18.32 -23.55
C SER A 390 -30.01 17.81 -24.99
N ARG A 391 -28.90 17.28 -25.52
CA ARG A 391 -28.81 16.67 -26.85
C ARG A 391 -29.16 15.18 -26.84
N HIS A 392 -29.38 14.61 -25.66
CA HIS A 392 -29.67 13.20 -25.46
C HIS A 392 -31.05 13.06 -24.80
N PRO A 393 -31.93 12.17 -25.28
CA PRO A 393 -33.24 11.97 -24.66
C PRO A 393 -33.07 11.30 -23.29
N GLY A 394 -33.66 11.90 -22.25
CA GLY A 394 -33.63 11.35 -20.90
C GLY A 394 -34.37 12.23 -19.90
N ASN A 395 -34.75 11.63 -18.77
CA ASN A 395 -35.25 12.36 -17.60
C ASN A 395 -34.08 12.56 -16.64
N TYR A 396 -33.46 13.74 -16.66
CA TYR A 396 -32.27 14.05 -15.87
C TYR A 396 -32.62 14.77 -14.57
N GLU A 397 -31.74 14.62 -13.58
CA GLU A 397 -31.78 15.32 -12.30
C GLU A 397 -30.50 16.17 -12.16
N HIS A 398 -30.27 17.12 -13.07
CA HIS A 398 -29.05 17.96 -13.13
C HIS A 398 -28.70 18.70 -11.82
N TRP A 399 -29.66 18.88 -10.93
CA TRP A 399 -29.41 19.38 -9.58
C TRP A 399 -28.47 18.47 -8.77
N ARG A 400 -28.45 17.15 -9.05
CA ARG A 400 -27.52 16.19 -8.46
C ARG A 400 -26.09 16.42 -8.91
N PHE A 401 -25.87 16.73 -10.18
CA PHE A 401 -24.56 17.15 -10.68
C PHE A 401 -24.08 18.43 -9.99
N SER A 402 -24.96 19.42 -9.84
CA SER A 402 -24.65 20.64 -9.07
C SER A 402 -24.24 20.33 -7.62
N ASP A 403 -24.98 19.46 -6.93
CA ASP A 403 -24.66 19.04 -5.57
C ASP A 403 -23.34 18.24 -5.51
N GLY A 404 -23.12 17.34 -6.46
CA GLY A 404 -21.91 16.53 -6.59
C GLY A 404 -20.66 17.39 -6.80
N PHE A 405 -20.73 18.37 -7.71
CA PHE A 405 -19.65 19.32 -7.94
C PHE A 405 -19.29 20.09 -6.67
N GLN A 406 -20.29 20.61 -5.96
CA GLN A 406 -20.06 21.36 -4.72
C GLN A 406 -19.46 20.45 -3.65
N GLN A 407 -19.98 19.23 -3.48
CA GLN A 407 -19.44 18.26 -2.53
C GLN A 407 -17.99 17.89 -2.87
N GLY A 408 -17.68 17.66 -4.14
CA GLY A 408 -16.33 17.36 -4.61
C GLY A 408 -15.34 18.50 -4.33
N TRP A 409 -15.78 19.75 -4.49
CA TRP A 409 -14.98 20.92 -4.12
C TRP A 409 -14.72 20.98 -2.61
N ASP A 410 -15.77 20.82 -1.80
CA ASP A 410 -15.66 20.85 -0.35
C ASP A 410 -14.80 19.67 0.17
N ASP A 411 -14.86 18.52 -0.50
CA ASP A 411 -14.02 17.36 -0.24
C ASP A 411 -12.55 17.60 -0.62
N ALA A 412 -12.28 18.22 -1.77
CA ALA A 412 -10.91 18.60 -2.12
C ALA A 412 -10.33 19.55 -1.06
N TYR A 413 -11.12 20.53 -0.61
CA TYR A 413 -10.73 21.44 0.46
C TYR A 413 -10.49 20.71 1.79
N LEU A 414 -11.32 19.72 2.15
CA LEU A 414 -11.15 18.87 3.34
C LEU A 414 -9.80 18.17 3.37
N PHE A 415 -9.35 17.59 2.26
CA PHE A 415 -8.06 16.91 2.19
C PHE A 415 -6.90 17.90 2.20
N VAL A 416 -7.03 18.99 1.44
CA VAL A 416 -5.97 19.99 1.30
C VAL A 416 -5.68 20.72 2.62
N ARG A 417 -6.70 20.95 3.46
CA ARG A 417 -6.56 21.57 4.78
C ARG A 417 -6.14 20.59 5.89
N PHE A 418 -6.01 19.31 5.58
CA PHE A 418 -5.60 18.32 6.57
C PHE A 418 -4.18 18.61 7.02
N ALA A 419 -4.04 19.04 8.27
CA ALA A 419 -2.80 19.64 8.78
C ALA A 419 -1.84 18.62 9.42
N GLU A 420 -2.09 17.31 9.28
CA GLU A 420 -1.18 16.28 9.79
C GLU A 420 -0.20 15.83 8.69
N GLY A 421 1.09 15.94 8.99
CA GLY A 421 2.18 15.67 8.06
C GLY A 421 2.74 16.94 7.41
N THR A 422 3.58 16.76 6.40
CA THR A 422 4.35 17.84 5.76
C THR A 422 3.99 18.06 4.29
N SER A 423 3.18 17.18 3.71
CA SER A 423 2.68 17.25 2.33
C SER A 423 1.17 17.47 2.34
N ILE A 424 0.67 18.20 1.35
CA ILE A 424 -0.78 18.33 1.11
C ILE A 424 -1.38 16.94 0.86
N SER A 425 -2.49 16.63 1.53
CA SER A 425 -3.24 15.41 1.25
C SER A 425 -4.17 15.61 0.05
N GLU A 426 -4.27 14.59 -0.79
CA GLU A 426 -5.14 14.53 -1.97
C GLU A 426 -5.97 13.27 -1.92
N ILE A 427 -7.15 13.25 -2.54
CA ILE A 427 -7.98 12.03 -2.60
C ILE A 427 -7.31 11.01 -3.53
N GLY A 428 -6.96 9.84 -2.98
CA GLY A 428 -6.35 8.73 -3.71
C GLY A 428 -7.38 7.74 -4.24
N PHE A 429 -8.26 7.27 -3.36
CA PHE A 429 -9.30 6.27 -3.69
C PHE A 429 -10.61 6.95 -4.12
N LYS A 430 -10.55 7.67 -5.25
CA LYS A 430 -11.66 8.49 -5.75
C LYS A 430 -12.94 7.68 -5.97
N GLY A 431 -12.84 6.46 -6.50
CA GLY A 431 -14.02 5.61 -6.76
C GLY A 431 -14.79 5.25 -5.48
N GLU A 432 -14.08 4.86 -4.42
CA GLU A 432 -14.72 4.55 -3.13
C GLU A 432 -15.18 5.83 -2.41
N TRP A 433 -14.44 6.94 -2.56
CA TRP A 433 -14.87 8.23 -2.02
C TRP A 433 -16.20 8.69 -2.65
N THR A 434 -16.27 8.69 -3.98
CA THR A 434 -17.47 9.04 -4.74
C THR A 434 -18.63 8.10 -4.40
N LYS A 435 -18.37 6.80 -4.24
CA LYS A 435 -19.39 5.84 -3.80
C LYS A 435 -19.95 6.19 -2.42
N MET A 436 -19.08 6.44 -1.43
CA MET A 436 -19.50 6.86 -0.08
C MET A 436 -20.35 8.15 -0.14
N ARG A 437 -19.92 9.15 -0.91
CA ARG A 437 -20.65 10.41 -1.06
C ARG A 437 -22.00 10.24 -1.76
N ARG A 438 -22.08 9.39 -2.79
CA ARG A 438 -23.36 9.04 -3.45
C ARG A 438 -24.34 8.36 -2.50
N GLU A 439 -23.87 7.42 -1.69
CA GLU A 439 -24.73 6.75 -0.69
C GLU A 439 -25.28 7.76 0.33
N GLN A 440 -24.43 8.67 0.83
CA GLN A 440 -24.86 9.75 1.72
C GLN A 440 -25.87 10.69 1.06
N HIS A 441 -25.62 11.09 -0.18
CA HIS A 441 -26.53 11.95 -0.94
C HIS A 441 -27.89 11.28 -1.17
N GLY A 442 -27.90 10.00 -1.56
CA GLY A 442 -29.14 9.23 -1.76
C GLY A 442 -29.93 9.05 -0.47
N ALA A 443 -29.26 8.84 0.66
CA ALA A 443 -29.91 8.77 1.96
C ALA A 443 -30.53 10.11 2.39
N GLN A 444 -29.94 11.23 2.01
CA GLN A 444 -30.41 12.58 2.37
C GLN A 444 -31.49 13.11 1.42
N LYS A 445 -31.35 12.89 0.11
CA LYS A 445 -32.19 13.51 -0.94
C LYS A 445 -32.95 12.49 -1.79
N GLY A 446 -32.96 11.23 -1.39
CA GLY A 446 -33.64 10.13 -2.08
C GLY A 446 -32.79 9.53 -3.20
N PHE A 447 -32.96 8.22 -3.37
CA PHE A 447 -32.33 7.43 -4.43
C PHE A 447 -33.16 7.50 -5.73
N SER A 448 -32.47 7.48 -6.88
CA SER A 448 -33.07 7.43 -8.21
C SER A 448 -32.14 6.72 -9.21
N ASN A 449 -32.60 6.55 -10.45
CA ASN A 449 -31.74 6.06 -11.53
C ASN A 449 -30.70 7.09 -12.00
N ASN A 450 -30.77 8.35 -11.53
CA ASN A 450 -29.86 9.43 -11.89
C ASN A 450 -28.79 9.71 -10.81
N MET A 451 -28.58 8.78 -9.89
CA MET A 451 -27.50 8.87 -8.89
C MET A 451 -26.10 8.97 -9.51
N TRP A 452 -25.95 8.61 -10.79
CA TRP A 452 -24.70 8.78 -11.53
C TRP A 452 -24.35 10.26 -11.74
N GLU A 453 -25.33 11.15 -11.93
CA GLU A 453 -25.07 12.60 -12.14
C GLU A 453 -24.35 13.23 -10.95
N PHE A 454 -24.56 12.74 -9.73
CA PHE A 454 -23.84 13.24 -8.55
C PHE A 454 -22.35 12.84 -8.54
N GLY A 455 -22.03 11.67 -9.11
CA GLY A 455 -20.68 11.10 -9.04
C GLY A 455 -19.80 11.39 -10.24
N GLU A 456 -20.35 12.00 -11.28
CA GLU A 456 -19.65 12.56 -12.42
C GLU A 456 -18.88 13.83 -12.00
#